data_AF-A0AAW8AP66-F1
#
_entry.id   AF-A0AAW8AP66-F1
#
_cell.length_a   1.000
_cell.length_b   1.000
_cell.length_c   1.000
_cell.angle_alpha   90.00
_cell.angle_beta   90.00
_cell.angle_gamma   90.00
#
_symmetry.space_group_name_H-M   'P 1'
#
loop_
_entity.id
_entity.type
_entity.pdbx_description
1 polymer ?
#
loop_
_entity_poly.entity_id
_entity_poly.type
_entity_poly.pdbx_seq_one_letter_code
_entity_poly.pdbx_strand_id
1 'polypeptide(L)'
;EYILKNWRMVKVATTKAQRKLFFNLRSMKHQLKAGQDDASTHRNTLTEGEVAHVARELNVKREDVLEMETRMSGGDVALEPQSDDDGESFAPIAYLADDSQEPTRVIEARLR
;
A
#
# COMPACT_ATOMS: atom_id res chain seq x y z
N GLU A 1 -17.43 1.02 20.27
CA GLU A 1 -16.30 0.16 19.87
C GLU A 1 -16.52 -0.24 18.42
N TYR A 2 -15.68 0.22 17.49
CA TYR A 2 -15.88 0.00 16.05
C TYR A 2 -15.06 -1.21 15.61
N ILE A 3 -15.72 -2.33 15.30
CA ILE A 3 -15.07 -3.51 14.71
C ILE A 3 -14.69 -3.15 13.28
N LEU A 4 -13.39 -3.08 12.99
CA LEU A 4 -12.90 -3.01 11.61
C LEU A 4 -13.14 -4.38 10.96
N LYS A 5 -14.05 -4.45 9.98
CA LYS A 5 -14.03 -5.57 9.02
C LYS A 5 -12.84 -5.34 8.09
N ASN A 6 -11.72 -5.99 8.39
CA ASN A 6 -10.55 -5.98 7.52
C ASN A 6 -10.79 -7.02 6.41
N TRP A 7 -10.90 -6.55 5.16
CA TRP A 7 -11.07 -7.40 3.98
C TRP A 7 -9.75 -7.80 3.31
N ARG A 8 -8.60 -7.45 3.91
CA ARG A 8 -7.30 -7.87 3.39
C ARG A 8 -7.09 -9.36 3.57
N MET A 9 -6.49 -9.95 2.54
CA MET A 9 -6.07 -11.34 2.50
C MET A 9 -5.03 -11.64 3.59
N VAL A 10 -4.09 -10.70 3.84
CA VAL A 10 -3.07 -10.83 4.88
C VAL A 10 -3.45 -10.05 6.15
N LYS A 11 -3.51 -10.77 7.27
CA LYS A 11 -3.78 -10.19 8.60
C LYS A 11 -2.47 -9.83 9.28
N VAL A 12 -2.24 -8.53 9.50
CA VAL A 12 -1.09 -8.01 10.26
C VAL A 12 -1.51 -7.69 11.69
N ALA A 13 -0.76 -8.18 12.67
CA ALA A 13 -0.95 -7.79 14.07
C ALA A 13 -0.58 -6.31 14.27
N THR A 14 -1.43 -5.56 14.98
CA THR A 14 -1.19 -4.13 15.24
C THR A 14 -1.21 -3.81 16.73
N THR A 15 -0.42 -2.82 17.13
CA THR A 15 -0.44 -2.28 18.50
C THR A 15 -1.55 -1.25 18.69
N LYS A 16 -1.86 -0.89 19.94
CA LYS A 16 -2.84 0.16 20.25
C LYS A 16 -2.43 1.52 19.69
N ALA A 17 -1.14 1.85 19.77
CA ALA A 17 -0.58 3.09 19.24
C ALA A 17 -0.71 3.16 17.71
N GLN A 18 -0.39 2.07 17.01
CA GLN A 18 -0.54 1.98 15.55
C GLN A 18 -1.99 2.14 15.10
N ARG A 19 -2.95 1.48 15.79
CA ARG A 19 -4.38 1.68 15.49
C ARG A 19 -4.78 3.14 15.66
N LYS A 20 -4.37 3.78 16.76
CA LYS A 20 -4.66 5.19 17.02
C LYS A 20 -4.07 6.09 15.91
N LEU A 21 -2.82 5.88 15.54
CA LEU A 21 -2.16 6.59 14.44
C LEU A 21 -2.90 6.40 13.12
N PHE A 22 -3.31 5.17 12.79
CA PHE A 22 -4.05 4.86 11.57
C PHE A 22 -5.37 5.62 11.47
N PHE A 23 -6.17 5.66 12.54
CA PHE A 23 -7.44 6.39 12.55
C PHE A 23 -7.23 7.90 12.47
N ASN A 24 -6.27 8.44 13.23
CA ASN A 24 -5.96 9.86 13.20
C ASN A 24 -5.46 10.30 11.81
N LEU A 25 -4.54 9.53 11.23
CA LEU A 25 -4.00 9.76 9.90
C LEU A 25 -5.10 9.71 8.83
N ARG A 26 -6.01 8.73 8.90
CA ARG A 26 -7.15 8.62 7.97
C ARG A 26 -8.07 9.83 8.04
N SER A 27 -8.38 10.30 9.25
CA SER A 27 -9.23 11.48 9.45
C SER A 27 -8.58 12.74 8.88
N MET A 28 -7.30 12.98 9.17
CA MET A 28 -6.58 14.15 8.65
C MET A 28 -6.41 14.10 7.13
N LYS A 29 -6.11 12.93 6.55
CA LYS A 29 -6.01 12.78 5.09
C LYS A 29 -7.35 13.10 4.40
N HIS A 30 -8.47 12.71 5.00
CA HIS A 30 -9.78 13.08 4.47
C HIS A 30 -10.01 14.61 4.51
N GLN A 31 -9.61 15.27 5.60
CA GLN A 31 -9.71 16.73 5.72
C GLN A 31 -8.81 17.46 4.71
N LEU A 32 -7.57 17.00 4.55
CA LEU A 32 -6.62 17.55 3.55
C LEU A 32 -7.18 17.43 2.13
N LYS A 33 -7.78 16.28 1.79
CA LYS A 33 -8.45 16.07 0.49
C LYS A 33 -9.68 16.94 0.28
N ALA A 34 -10.43 17.24 1.34
CA ALA A 34 -11.64 18.06 1.25
C ALA A 34 -11.34 19.57 1.09
N GLY A 35 -10.14 20.02 1.48
CA GLY A 35 -9.71 21.41 1.36
C GLY A 35 -8.96 21.75 0.07
N GLN A 36 -8.68 20.77 -0.79
CA GLN A 36 -8.07 20.99 -2.10
C GLN A 36 -9.17 20.98 -3.17
N ASP A 37 -9.63 22.16 -3.58
CA ASP A 37 -10.62 22.38 -4.65
C ASP A 37 -10.14 21.93 -6.05
N ASP A 38 -8.88 21.50 -6.15
CA ASP A 38 -8.27 21.06 -7.39
C ASP A 38 -8.52 19.55 -7.60
N ALA A 39 -9.71 19.24 -8.12
CA ALA A 39 -10.17 17.90 -8.52
C ALA A 39 -9.26 17.21 -9.56
N SER A 40 -8.20 17.87 -10.03
CA SER A 40 -7.21 17.36 -10.98
C SER A 40 -6.24 16.33 -10.37
N THR A 41 -6.15 16.24 -9.04
CA THR A 41 -5.15 15.40 -8.37
C THR A 41 -5.81 14.21 -7.68
N HIS A 42 -6.08 13.14 -8.44
CA HIS A 42 -6.47 11.83 -7.89
C HIS A 42 -5.34 11.14 -7.09
N ARG A 43 -4.53 11.88 -6.32
CA ARG A 43 -3.45 11.29 -5.54
C ARG A 43 -4.02 10.55 -4.34
N ASN A 44 -3.65 9.27 -4.25
CA ASN A 44 -3.93 8.46 -3.08
C ASN A 44 -2.78 8.50 -2.05
N THR A 45 -1.75 9.31 -2.30
CA THR A 45 -0.56 9.43 -1.45
C THR A 45 -0.35 10.86 -0.96
N LEU A 46 0.15 10.99 0.27
CA LEU A 46 0.55 12.25 0.89
C LEU A 46 1.86 12.75 0.26
N THR A 47 2.00 14.07 0.18
CA THR A 47 3.25 14.74 -0.15
C THR A 47 4.20 14.74 1.04
N GLU A 48 5.49 14.95 0.78
CA GLU A 48 6.49 15.03 1.85
C GLU A 48 6.19 16.10 2.90
N GLY A 49 5.62 17.23 2.48
CA GLY A 49 5.20 18.32 3.36
C GLY A 49 4.04 17.91 4.27
N GLU A 50 3.03 17.23 3.72
CA GLU A 50 1.89 16.72 4.49
C GLU A 50 2.31 15.63 5.48
N VAL A 51 3.20 14.72 5.09
CA VAL A 51 3.77 13.71 6.00
C VAL A 51 4.47 14.40 7.16
N ALA A 52 5.28 15.44 6.90
CA ALA A 52 5.97 16.17 7.95
C ALA A 52 5.01 16.95 8.86
N HIS A 53 3.93 17.52 8.30
CA HIS A 53 2.90 18.20 9.06
C HIS A 53 2.15 17.24 10.00
N VAL A 54 1.69 16.10 9.46
CA VAL A 54 1.00 15.07 10.23
C VAL A 54 1.89 14.47 11.32
N ALA A 55 3.17 14.24 11.02
CA ALA A 55 4.12 13.72 12.02
C ALA A 55 4.25 14.68 13.22
N ARG A 56 4.31 15.99 12.98
CA ARG A 56 4.35 17.01 14.03
C ARG A 56 3.05 17.08 14.82
N GLU A 57 1.91 17.12 14.14
CA GLU A 57 0.58 17.19 14.78
C GLU A 57 0.29 15.99 15.68
N LEU A 58 0.67 14.78 15.23
CA LEU A 58 0.43 13.55 15.99
C LEU A 58 1.56 13.19 16.95
N ASN A 59 2.66 13.97 16.96
CA ASN A 59 3.86 13.70 17.74
C ASN A 59 4.39 12.27 17.55
N VAL A 60 4.51 11.86 16.29
CA VAL A 60 5.07 10.57 15.87
C VAL A 60 6.20 10.78 14.88
N LYS A 61 6.99 9.74 14.62
CA LYS A 61 8.05 9.83 13.63
C LYS A 61 7.49 9.86 12.21
N ARG A 62 8.25 10.47 11.30
CA ARG A 62 7.92 10.48 9.87
C ARG A 62 7.81 9.07 9.30
N GLU A 63 8.71 8.17 9.72
CA GLU A 63 8.70 6.75 9.30
C GLU A 63 7.38 6.05 9.65
N ASP A 64 6.84 6.29 10.85
CA ASP A 64 5.57 5.70 11.29
C ASP A 64 4.40 6.21 10.43
N VAL A 65 4.42 7.49 10.04
CA VAL A 65 3.39 8.08 9.16
C VAL A 65 3.44 7.45 7.77
N LEU A 66 4.62 7.31 7.19
CA LEU A 66 4.81 6.68 5.87
C LEU A 66 4.37 5.21 5.87
N GLU A 67 4.71 4.49 6.93
CA GLU A 67 4.28 3.09 7.10
C GLU A 67 2.75 3.00 7.20
N MET A 68 2.12 3.82 8.05
CA MET A 68 0.67 3.82 8.21
C MET A 68 -0.06 4.32 6.96
N GLU A 69 0.54 5.23 6.20
CA GLU A 69 0.01 5.70 4.92
C GLU A 69 0.03 4.58 3.87
N THR A 70 1.15 3.88 3.73
CA THR A 70 1.29 2.72 2.83
C THR A 70 0.27 1.64 3.17
N ARG A 71 0.09 1.39 4.48
CA ARG A 71 -0.95 0.47 4.96
C ARG A 71 -2.37 0.98 4.68
N MET A 72 -2.59 2.27 4.50
CA MET A 72 -3.91 2.83 4.17
C MET A 72 -4.17 2.87 2.66
N SER A 73 -3.13 3.05 1.84
CA SER A 73 -3.25 3.14 0.37
C SER A 73 -3.20 1.80 -0.34
N GLY A 74 -2.54 0.78 0.22
CA GLY A 74 -2.39 -0.52 -0.43
C GLY A 74 -3.70 -1.32 -0.51
N GLY A 75 -4.27 -1.50 -1.70
CA GLY A 75 -5.25 -2.56 -1.94
C GLY A 75 -4.55 -3.88 -2.24
N ASP A 76 -5.21 -5.00 -1.99
CA ASP A 76 -4.74 -6.28 -2.52
C ASP A 76 -4.99 -6.27 -4.04
N VAL A 77 -3.97 -6.60 -4.83
CA VAL A 77 -4.05 -6.68 -6.30
C VAL A 77 -4.10 -8.15 -6.69
N ALA A 78 -5.06 -8.52 -7.55
CA ALA A 78 -5.15 -9.88 -8.06
C ALA A 78 -3.94 -10.18 -8.98
N LEU A 79 -3.32 -11.35 -8.77
CA LEU A 79 -2.18 -11.80 -9.58
C LEU A 79 -2.59 -12.12 -11.03
N GLU A 80 -3.80 -12.66 -11.18
CA GLU A 80 -4.43 -13.01 -12.44
C GLU A 80 -5.89 -12.52 -12.40
N PRO A 81 -6.14 -11.24 -12.73
CA PRO A 81 -7.51 -10.76 -12.84
C PRO A 81 -8.19 -11.43 -14.04
N GLN A 82 -9.42 -11.91 -13.86
CA GLN A 82 -10.24 -12.34 -14.98
C GLN A 82 -10.64 -11.08 -15.77
N SER A 83 -10.20 -11.00 -17.03
CA SER A 83 -10.58 -9.96 -17.96
C SER A 83 -11.77 -10.44 -18.77
N ASP A 84 -12.88 -9.70 -18.76
CA ASP A 84 -14.08 -9.98 -19.56
C ASP A 84 -13.93 -9.54 -21.04
N ASP A 85 -12.77 -9.00 -21.41
CA ASP A 85 -12.47 -8.49 -22.75
C ASP A 85 -11.78 -9.57 -23.59
N ASP A 86 -12.28 -9.83 -24.81
CA ASP A 86 -11.76 -10.83 -25.76
C ASP A 86 -10.38 -10.46 -26.35
N GLY A 87 -9.76 -9.37 -25.87
CA GLY A 87 -8.40 -8.96 -26.22
C GLY A 87 -7.32 -9.63 -25.37
N GLU A 88 -6.07 -9.63 -25.84
CA GLU A 88 -4.92 -10.06 -25.03
C GLU A 88 -4.72 -9.14 -23.83
N SER A 89 -5.25 -9.54 -22.67
CA SER A 89 -5.07 -8.84 -21.40
C SER A 89 -3.85 -9.39 -20.68
N PHE A 90 -2.86 -8.53 -20.42
CA PHE A 90 -1.65 -8.91 -19.69
C PHE A 90 -1.88 -8.78 -18.18
N ALA A 91 -1.95 -9.92 -17.50
CA ALA A 91 -2.02 -9.99 -16.04
C ALA A 91 -0.66 -9.73 -15.38
N PRO A 92 -0.63 -9.31 -14.09
CA PRO A 92 0.61 -9.14 -13.34
C PRO A 92 1.60 -10.30 -13.41
N ILE A 93 1.10 -11.53 -13.42
CA ILE A 93 1.91 -12.74 -13.54
C ILE A 93 2.78 -12.78 -14.82
N ALA A 94 2.38 -12.11 -15.90
CA ALA A 94 3.06 -12.19 -17.19
C ALA A 94 4.43 -11.48 -17.22
N TYR A 95 4.69 -10.55 -16.30
CA TYR A 95 5.95 -9.80 -16.22
C TYR A 95 6.76 -10.08 -14.94
N LEU A 96 6.25 -10.92 -14.04
CA LEU A 96 6.95 -11.32 -12.83
C LEU A 96 7.91 -12.47 -13.15
N ALA A 97 9.20 -12.19 -13.13
CA ALA A 97 10.25 -13.18 -13.34
C ALA A 97 10.54 -13.97 -12.04
N ASP A 98 10.82 -15.26 -12.19
CA ASP A 98 11.31 -16.13 -11.12
C ASP A 98 12.80 -16.43 -11.34
N ASP A 99 13.66 -15.75 -10.58
CA ASP A 99 15.12 -15.89 -10.65
C ASP A 99 15.60 -17.31 -10.30
N SER A 100 14.79 -18.14 -9.63
CA SER A 100 15.18 -19.50 -9.25
C SER A 100 15.22 -20.46 -10.44
N GLN A 101 14.46 -20.17 -11.50
CA GLN A 101 14.35 -20.97 -12.71
C GLN A 101 15.29 -20.49 -13.83
N GLU A 102 16.10 -19.47 -13.58
CA GLU A 102 17.04 -18.96 -14.55
C GLU A 102 18.07 -20.04 -14.94
N PRO A 103 18.28 -20.31 -16.25
CA PRO A 103 19.14 -21.40 -16.70
C PRO A 103 20.55 -21.37 -16.09
N THR A 104 21.11 -20.18 -15.88
CA THR A 104 22.42 -19.97 -15.25
C THR A 104 22.45 -20.41 -13.79
N ARG A 105 21.40 -20.09 -13.01
CA ARG A 105 21.25 -20.47 -11.60
C ARG A 105 21.07 -21.98 -11.44
N VAL A 106 20.29 -22.60 -12.33
CA VAL A 106 20.07 -24.06 -12.33
C VAL A 106 21.36 -24.82 -12.61
N ILE A 107 22.20 -24.32 -13.52
CA ILE A 107 23.51 -24.91 -13.82
C ILE A 107 24.45 -24.75 -12.62
N GLU A 108 24.55 -23.55 -12.03
CA GLU A 108 25.38 -23.29 -10.84
C GLU A 108 24.99 -24.20 -9.66
N ALA A 109 23.69 -24.36 -9.39
CA ALA A 109 23.20 -25.23 -8.32
C ALA A 109 23.52 -26.71 -8.54
N ARG A 110 23.57 -27.19 -9.79
CA ARG A 110 23.96 -28.57 -10.13
C ARG A 110 25.46 -28.83 -10.02
N LEU A 111 26.29 -27.78 -10.05
CA LEU A 111 27.74 -27.87 -9.93
C LEU A 111 28.23 -27.85 -8.47
N ARG A 112 27.31 -27.64 -7.52
CA ARG A 112 27.56 -27.66 -6.06
C ARG A 112 27.22 -29.02 -5.46
#